data_AF-A0A821SZF4-F1
#
_entry.id   AF-A0A821SZF4-F1
#
_cell.length_a   1.000
_cell.length_b   1.000
_cell.length_c   1.000
_cell.angle_alpha   90.00
_cell.angle_beta   90.00
_cell.angle_gamma   90.00
#
_symmetry.space_group_name_H-M   'P 1'
#
loop_
_entity.id
_entity.type
_entity.pdbx_description
1 polymer ?
#
loop_
_entity_poly.entity_id
_entity_poly.type
_entity_poly.pdbx_seq_one_letter_code
_entity_poly.pdbx_strand_id
1 'polypeptide(L)'
;RSQDTLVWRGVREDLSGLYPKGKEFTWWAFSSCTASMSALESPNYLGKSGARTMFSIQTSSGKDIRAHSYFENEDEILLPPGIYLKVIDSLDPAEDLHIIQLREISPPYQMIAEPFDLTQLKQTLPQPKPIVSKEQDIYPSFNVTPKPSVQALSKNGKLPLFS
;
A
#
# COMPACT_ATOMS: atom_id res chain seq x y z
N ARG A 1 -9.83 7.09 13.03
CA ARG A 1 -10.58 7.64 11.89
C ARG A 1 -9.54 8.19 10.92
N SER A 2 -9.32 7.56 9.78
CA SER A 2 -8.58 8.19 8.68
C SER A 2 -9.30 9.51 8.35
N GLN A 3 -8.56 10.61 8.24
CA GLN A 3 -9.12 11.87 7.79
C GLN A 3 -9.37 11.77 6.28
N ASP A 4 -10.52 12.25 5.82
CA ASP A 4 -10.78 12.35 4.39
C ASP A 4 -9.84 13.42 3.80
N THR A 5 -9.13 13.07 2.73
CA THR A 5 -8.29 13.97 1.96
C THR A 5 -8.95 14.30 0.64
N LEU A 6 -8.73 15.53 0.17
CA LEU A 6 -9.14 15.95 -1.17
C LEU A 6 -7.96 15.81 -2.12
N VAL A 7 -8.16 15.05 -3.18
CA VAL A 7 -7.14 14.82 -4.21
C VAL A 7 -7.68 15.16 -5.58
N TRP A 8 -6.77 15.50 -6.48
CA TRP A 8 -7.12 15.97 -7.82
C TRP A 8 -6.48 15.09 -8.89
N ARG A 9 -7.21 14.87 -9.98
CA ARG A 9 -6.72 14.14 -11.15
C ARG A 9 -7.19 14.80 -12.43
N GLY A 10 -6.25 15.11 -13.32
CA GLY A 10 -6.55 15.60 -14.66
C GLY A 10 -6.52 14.51 -15.72
N VAL A 11 -7.45 14.58 -16.68
CA VAL A 11 -7.48 13.74 -17.89
C VAL A 11 -7.72 14.64 -19.10
N ARG A 12 -6.94 14.47 -20.16
CA ARG A 12 -7.03 15.26 -21.41
C ARG A 12 -8.06 14.66 -22.37
N GLU A 13 -9.28 14.47 -21.87
CA GLU A 13 -10.43 13.98 -22.61
C GLU A 13 -11.71 14.48 -21.92
N ASP A 14 -12.80 14.64 -22.68
CA ASP A 14 -14.13 14.85 -22.12
C ASP A 14 -14.72 13.50 -21.67
N LEU A 15 -14.88 13.35 -20.35
CA LEU A 15 -15.49 12.18 -19.73
C LEU A 15 -16.82 12.53 -19.04
N SER A 16 -17.32 13.75 -19.20
CA SER A 16 -18.52 14.26 -18.50
C SER A 16 -19.73 13.33 -18.67
N GLY A 17 -19.96 12.85 -19.91
CA GLY A 17 -21.04 11.92 -20.23
C GLY A 17 -20.95 10.55 -19.54
N LEU A 18 -19.76 10.14 -19.09
CA LEU A 18 -19.57 8.87 -18.38
C LEU A 18 -19.88 8.96 -16.88
N TYR A 19 -19.94 10.17 -16.32
CA TYR A 19 -20.08 10.39 -14.88
C TYR A 19 -21.27 11.31 -14.55
N PRO A 20 -22.50 10.90 -14.87
CA PRO A 20 -23.68 11.65 -14.46
C PRO A 20 -23.80 11.71 -12.92
N LYS A 21 -24.36 12.82 -12.42
CA LYS A 21 -24.61 13.03 -10.99
C LYS A 21 -25.35 11.85 -10.35
N GLY A 22 -24.88 11.43 -9.18
CA GLY A 22 -25.45 10.32 -8.43
C GLY A 22 -24.97 8.93 -8.85
N LYS A 23 -24.22 8.79 -9.95
CA LYS A 23 -23.64 7.51 -10.35
C LYS A 23 -22.67 6.99 -9.29
N GLU A 24 -22.79 5.71 -8.97
CA GLU A 24 -21.90 4.99 -8.05
C GLU A 24 -21.16 3.90 -8.84
N PHE A 25 -19.86 3.75 -8.61
CA PHE A 25 -19.01 2.86 -9.40
C PHE A 25 -17.71 2.51 -8.70
N THR A 26 -17.09 1.42 -9.14
CA THR A 26 -15.77 1.00 -8.68
C THR A 26 -14.68 1.62 -9.54
N TRP A 27 -13.70 2.26 -8.91
CA TRP A 27 -12.51 2.76 -9.59
C TRP A 27 -11.44 1.68 -9.64
N TRP A 28 -11.36 0.94 -10.74
CA TRP A 28 -10.52 -0.26 -10.83
C TRP A 28 -9.02 0.00 -11.04
N ALA A 29 -8.63 1.19 -11.47
CA ALA A 29 -7.25 1.48 -11.83
C ALA A 29 -6.47 2.08 -10.66
N PHE A 30 -5.16 1.78 -10.57
CA PHE A 30 -4.25 2.67 -9.88
C PHE A 30 -4.26 4.02 -10.58
N SER A 31 -4.31 5.10 -9.82
CA SER A 31 -4.34 6.44 -10.39
C SER A 31 -3.48 7.38 -9.59
N SER A 32 -2.52 8.00 -10.27
CA SER A 32 -1.77 9.12 -9.71
C SER A 32 -2.70 10.33 -9.60
N CYS A 33 -2.65 10.96 -8.43
CA CYS A 33 -3.39 12.15 -8.04
C CYS A 33 -2.43 13.12 -7.35
N THR A 34 -2.85 14.36 -7.20
CA THR A 34 -2.09 15.38 -6.47
C THR A 34 -2.95 16.00 -5.38
N ALA A 35 -2.34 16.36 -4.25
CA ALA A 35 -3.00 17.22 -3.25
C ALA A 35 -3.05 18.69 -3.68
N SER A 36 -2.19 19.08 -4.64
CA SER A 36 -2.01 20.46 -5.07
C SER A 36 -2.72 20.73 -6.39
N MET A 37 -3.74 21.58 -6.37
CA MET A 37 -4.49 21.93 -7.57
C MET A 37 -3.63 22.66 -8.62
N SER A 38 -2.60 23.41 -8.19
CA SER A 38 -1.69 24.12 -9.11
C SER A 38 -0.82 23.18 -9.93
N ALA A 39 -0.55 21.96 -9.46
CA ALA A 39 0.20 20.95 -10.22
C ALA A 39 -0.55 20.55 -11.51
N LEU A 40 -1.89 20.63 -11.53
CA LEU A 40 -2.69 20.29 -12.70
C LEU A 40 -2.53 21.29 -13.86
N GLU A 41 -2.06 22.52 -13.61
CA GLU A 41 -1.83 23.50 -14.68
C GLU A 41 -0.72 23.07 -15.66
N SER A 42 0.15 22.15 -15.24
CA SER A 42 1.24 21.65 -16.08
C SER A 42 0.69 20.85 -17.29
N PRO A 43 1.25 21.04 -18.50
CA PRO A 43 0.84 20.32 -19.71
C PRO A 43 0.93 18.79 -19.61
N ASN A 44 1.75 18.28 -18.69
CA ASN A 44 1.90 16.84 -18.45
C ASN A 44 0.67 16.24 -17.72
N TYR A 45 -0.14 17.07 -17.09
CA TYR A 45 -1.35 16.67 -16.37
C TYR A 45 -2.60 17.09 -17.15
N LEU A 46 -3.23 18.19 -16.74
CA LEU A 46 -4.46 18.70 -17.35
C LEU A 46 -4.13 19.72 -18.44
N GLY A 47 -3.19 20.63 -18.18
CA GLY A 47 -2.90 21.75 -19.07
C GLY A 47 -4.04 22.78 -19.11
N LYS A 48 -3.97 23.70 -20.08
CA LYS A 48 -4.88 24.86 -20.19
C LYS A 48 -5.78 24.87 -21.44
N SER A 49 -5.68 23.86 -22.30
CA SER A 49 -6.39 23.83 -23.59
C SER A 49 -6.82 22.42 -23.99
N GLY A 50 -7.87 22.35 -24.81
CA GLY A 50 -8.44 21.10 -25.32
C GLY A 50 -9.42 20.46 -24.35
N ALA A 51 -10.27 19.58 -24.88
CA ALA A 51 -11.27 18.85 -24.09
C ALA A 51 -10.59 18.10 -22.95
N ARG A 52 -10.96 18.45 -21.71
CA ARG A 52 -10.30 17.94 -20.52
C ARG A 52 -11.26 17.82 -19.34
N THR A 53 -11.02 16.81 -18.53
CA THR A 53 -11.80 16.51 -17.33
C THR A 53 -10.91 16.56 -16.10
N MET A 54 -11.33 17.31 -15.09
CA MET A 54 -10.70 17.37 -13.79
C MET A 54 -11.59 16.70 -12.74
N PHE A 55 -11.05 15.66 -12.10
CA PHE A 55 -11.69 15.00 -10.99
C PHE A 55 -11.24 15.62 -9.67
N SER A 56 -12.22 15.95 -8.83
CA SER A 56 -12.07 16.33 -7.44
C SER A 56 -12.53 15.17 -6.58
N ILE A 57 -11.63 14.47 -5.90
CA ILE A 57 -11.94 13.19 -5.24
C ILE A 57 -11.72 13.34 -3.74
N GLN A 58 -12.79 13.27 -2.96
CA GLN A 58 -12.71 13.14 -1.50
C GLN A 58 -12.55 11.66 -1.15
N THR A 59 -11.40 11.27 -0.58
CA THR A 59 -11.03 9.87 -0.33
C THR A 59 -10.36 9.71 1.04
N SER A 60 -10.53 8.54 1.66
CA SER A 60 -9.76 8.14 2.85
C SER A 60 -8.72 7.05 2.57
N SER A 61 -8.73 6.53 1.34
CA SER A 61 -7.89 5.41 0.88
C SER A 61 -6.61 5.85 0.16
N GLY A 62 -6.50 7.12 -0.24
CA GLY A 62 -5.31 7.67 -0.90
C GLY A 62 -4.02 7.46 -0.09
N LYS A 63 -2.94 7.08 -0.78
CA LYS A 63 -1.62 6.87 -0.19
C LYS A 63 -0.66 7.96 -0.62
N ASP A 64 -0.16 8.69 0.37
CA ASP A 64 0.91 9.64 0.19
C ASP A 64 2.19 8.88 -0.19
N ILE A 65 2.70 9.16 -1.39
CA ILE A 65 3.93 8.56 -1.90
C ILE A 65 5.00 9.62 -2.20
N ARG A 66 4.87 10.82 -1.62
CA ARG A 66 5.80 11.94 -1.84
C ARG A 66 7.25 11.58 -1.56
N ALA A 67 7.51 10.80 -0.51
CA ALA A 67 8.85 10.34 -0.16
C ALA A 67 9.47 9.34 -1.16
N HIS A 68 8.69 8.88 -2.13
CA HIS A 68 9.09 7.91 -3.15
C HIS A 68 8.94 8.46 -4.58
N SER A 69 8.46 9.70 -4.75
CA SER A 69 8.29 10.31 -6.05
C SER A 69 9.60 10.95 -6.52
N TYR A 70 9.88 10.83 -7.83
CA TYR A 70 11.06 11.44 -8.45
C TYR A 70 10.94 12.98 -8.52
N PHE A 71 9.72 13.52 -8.40
CA PHE A 71 9.43 14.95 -8.44
C PHE A 71 8.85 15.41 -7.09
N GLU A 72 9.69 16.06 -6.28
CA GLU A 72 9.34 16.47 -4.90
C GLU A 72 8.13 17.43 -4.81
N ASN A 73 7.80 18.13 -5.89
CA ASN A 73 6.80 19.21 -5.90
C ASN A 73 5.40 18.77 -6.34
N GLU A 74 5.18 17.50 -6.67
CA GLU A 74 3.90 17.05 -7.24
C GLU A 74 2.84 16.71 -6.19
N ASP A 75 3.21 16.72 -4.91
CA ASP A 75 2.36 16.29 -3.78
C ASP A 75 1.58 15.01 -4.11
N GLU A 76 2.32 14.02 -4.64
CA GLU A 76 1.74 12.85 -5.28
C GLU A 76 1.03 11.94 -4.26
N ILE A 77 -0.24 11.65 -4.56
CA ILE A 77 -1.08 10.71 -3.84
C ILE A 77 -1.50 9.60 -4.82
N LEU A 78 -1.17 8.37 -4.49
CA LEU A 78 -1.61 7.21 -5.24
C LEU A 78 -2.97 6.74 -4.75
N LEU A 79 -3.97 6.80 -5.64
CA LEU A 79 -5.28 6.23 -5.40
C LEU A 79 -5.24 4.72 -5.68
N PRO A 80 -5.59 3.88 -4.70
CA PRO A 80 -5.58 2.44 -4.90
C PRO A 80 -6.75 1.99 -5.79
N PRO A 81 -6.62 0.85 -6.48
CA PRO A 81 -7.70 0.25 -7.24
C PRO A 81 -8.79 -0.30 -6.32
N GLY A 82 -9.99 -0.47 -6.87
CA GLY A 82 -11.10 -1.13 -6.19
C GLY A 82 -11.85 -0.25 -5.19
N ILE A 83 -11.52 1.04 -5.08
CA ILE A 83 -12.31 1.94 -4.23
C ILE A 83 -13.69 2.21 -4.86
N TYR A 84 -14.68 2.46 -4.02
CA TYR A 84 -16.05 2.73 -4.46
C TYR A 84 -16.35 4.22 -4.35
N LEU A 85 -16.75 4.82 -5.46
CA LEU A 85 -16.91 6.26 -5.58
C LEU A 85 -18.34 6.61 -6.01
N LYS A 86 -18.80 7.76 -5.55
CA LYS A 86 -20.05 8.39 -5.98
C LYS A 86 -19.79 9.74 -6.63
N VAL A 87 -20.45 9.99 -7.76
CA VAL A 87 -20.50 11.32 -8.38
C VAL A 87 -21.41 12.22 -7.54
N ILE A 88 -20.84 13.23 -6.92
CA ILE A 88 -21.54 14.21 -6.08
C ILE A 88 -22.13 15.33 -6.93
N ASP A 89 -21.32 15.90 -7.82
CA ASP A 89 -21.75 16.97 -8.73
C ASP A 89 -20.79 17.13 -9.92
N SER A 90 -21.20 17.93 -10.89
CA SER A 90 -20.35 18.33 -12.02
C SER A 90 -20.52 19.82 -12.34
N LEU A 91 -19.47 20.43 -12.88
CA LEU A 91 -19.44 21.84 -13.28
C LEU A 91 -18.63 22.00 -14.57
N ASP A 92 -19.15 22.79 -15.51
CA ASP A 92 -18.50 23.09 -16.79
C ASP A 92 -18.13 24.58 -16.83
N PRO A 93 -17.04 25.00 -16.16
CA PRO A 93 -16.69 26.41 -16.05
C PRO A 93 -16.20 27.04 -17.37
N ALA A 94 -15.81 26.22 -18.35
CA ALA A 94 -15.40 26.63 -19.68
C ALA A 94 -15.82 25.57 -20.70
N GLU A 95 -15.86 25.93 -21.98
CA GLU A 95 -16.32 25.07 -23.08
C GLU A 95 -15.58 23.72 -23.15
N ASP A 96 -14.29 23.72 -22.81
CA ASP A 96 -13.42 22.56 -22.96
C ASP A 96 -12.95 21.97 -21.62
N LEU A 97 -13.50 22.42 -20.50
CA LEU A 97 -13.15 21.96 -19.15
C LEU A 97 -14.37 21.46 -18.40
N HIS A 98 -14.34 20.17 -18.05
CA HIS A 98 -15.35 19.53 -17.20
C HIS A 98 -14.76 19.23 -15.82
N ILE A 99 -15.47 19.62 -14.76
CA ILE A 99 -15.09 19.32 -13.38
C ILE A 99 -16.08 18.32 -12.81
N ILE A 100 -15.58 17.23 -12.24
CA ILE A 100 -16.39 16.14 -11.69
C ILE A 100 -16.00 15.93 -10.23
N GLN A 101 -16.97 16.11 -9.33
CA GLN A 101 -16.77 15.90 -7.90
C GLN A 101 -17.16 14.46 -7.53
N LEU A 102 -16.21 13.76 -6.92
CA LEU A 102 -16.35 12.39 -6.46
C LEU A 102 -16.14 12.31 -4.94
N ARG A 103 -16.85 11.37 -4.31
CA ARG A 103 -16.62 11.01 -2.91
C ARG A 103 -16.51 9.50 -2.80
N GLU A 104 -15.50 9.04 -2.07
CA GLU A 104 -15.39 7.66 -1.65
C GLU A 104 -16.49 7.31 -0.66
N ILE A 105 -17.18 6.21 -0.94
CA ILE A 105 -18.25 5.65 -0.12
C ILE A 105 -17.99 4.17 0.12
N SER A 106 -18.62 3.60 1.14
CA SER A 106 -18.53 2.16 1.37
C SER A 106 -19.19 1.40 0.21
N PRO A 107 -18.55 0.35 -0.35
CA PRO A 107 -19.17 -0.47 -1.37
C PRO A 107 -20.41 -1.19 -0.81
N PRO A 108 -21.45 -1.39 -1.64
CA PRO A 108 -22.64 -2.14 -1.24
C PRO A 108 -22.42 -3.66 -1.21
N TYR A 109 -21.18 -4.11 -1.42
CA TYR A 109 -20.76 -5.50 -1.43
C TYR A 109 -19.47 -5.68 -0.61
N GLN A 110 -19.30 -6.88 -0.07
CA GLN A 110 -18.09 -7.23 0.68
C GLN A 110 -16.95 -7.49 -0.31
N MET A 111 -15.90 -6.65 -0.28
CA MET A 111 -14.78 -6.70 -1.22
C MET A 111 -14.02 -8.03 -1.16
N ILE A 112 -13.60 -8.43 0.04
CA ILE A 112 -12.93 -9.70 0.31
C ILE A 112 -13.47 -10.20 1.64
N ALA A 113 -13.93 -11.45 1.68
CA ALA A 113 -14.21 -12.11 2.95
C ALA A 113 -12.89 -12.30 3.70
N GLU A 114 -12.88 -12.15 5.02
CA GLU A 114 -11.70 -12.48 5.81
C GLU A 114 -11.24 -13.91 5.45
N PRO A 115 -9.98 -14.09 5.01
CA PRO A 115 -9.52 -15.39 4.51
C PRO A 115 -9.56 -16.47 5.59
N PHE A 116 -9.64 -16.06 6.87
CA PHE A 116 -9.70 -16.94 8.02
C PHE A 116 -10.74 -16.43 9.01
N ASP A 117 -11.46 -17.36 9.64
CA ASP A 117 -12.28 -17.05 10.81
C ASP A 117 -11.36 -16.79 12.02
N LEU A 118 -11.04 -15.52 12.26
CA LEU A 118 -10.18 -15.10 13.36
C LEU A 118 -10.78 -15.40 14.75
N THR A 119 -12.05 -15.80 14.85
CA THR A 119 -12.61 -16.30 16.11
C THR A 119 -11.94 -17.61 16.54
N GLN A 120 -11.37 -18.38 15.60
CA GLN A 120 -10.62 -19.61 15.89
C GLN A 120 -9.28 -19.33 16.59
N LEU A 121 -8.66 -18.17 16.37
CA LEU A 121 -7.44 -17.78 17.09
C LEU A 121 -7.68 -17.53 18.59
N LYS A 122 -8.95 -17.29 18.98
CA LYS A 122 -9.35 -17.17 20.39
C LYS A 122 -9.59 -18.53 21.05
N GLN A 123 -9.60 -19.63 20.29
CA GLN A 123 -9.60 -20.96 20.88
C GLN A 123 -8.23 -21.19 21.51
N THR A 124 -8.21 -21.30 22.84
CA THR A 124 -7.01 -21.63 23.61
C THR A 124 -6.33 -22.85 23.00
N LEU A 125 -5.03 -22.72 22.70
CA LEU A 125 -4.17 -23.84 22.33
C LEU A 125 -4.43 -25.01 23.30
N PRO A 126 -4.57 -26.25 22.80
CA PRO A 126 -4.70 -27.40 23.67
C PRO A 126 -3.50 -27.41 24.62
N GLN A 127 -3.77 -27.38 25.92
CA GLN A 127 -2.72 -27.41 26.92
C GLN A 127 -1.83 -28.62 26.66
N PRO A 128 -0.49 -28.47 26.66
CA PRO A 128 0.39 -29.60 26.46
C PRO A 128 0.04 -30.67 27.50
N LYS A 129 -0.28 -31.87 27.03
CA LYS A 129 -0.51 -33.01 27.93
C LYS A 129 0.75 -33.14 28.80
N PRO A 130 0.62 -33.29 30.13
CA PRO A 130 1.77 -33.48 30.97
C PRO A 130 2.60 -34.64 30.41
N ILE A 131 3.86 -34.34 30.10
CA ILE A 131 4.83 -35.33 29.67
C ILE A 131 4.97 -36.30 30.84
N VAL A 132 4.44 -37.51 30.69
CA VAL A 132 4.71 -38.59 31.64
C VAL A 132 6.18 -38.94 31.45
N SER A 133 7.03 -38.47 32.35
CA SER A 133 8.43 -38.85 32.41
C SER A 133 8.51 -40.33 32.74
N LYS A 134 8.76 -41.16 31.73
CA LYS A 134 9.32 -42.49 31.97
C LYS A 134 10.79 -42.29 32.32
N GLU A 135 11.08 -42.48 33.60
CA GLU A 135 12.41 -42.47 34.17
C GLU A 135 13.27 -43.57 33.54
N GLN A 136 14.46 -43.16 33.11
CA GLN A 136 15.73 -43.87 32.91
C GLN A 136 15.70 -45.28 32.33
N ASP A 137 16.42 -45.50 31.22
CA ASP A 137 17.42 -46.57 31.19
C ASP A 137 18.44 -46.46 30.03
N ILE A 138 19.71 -46.46 30.44
CA ILE A 138 20.91 -47.00 29.79
C ILE A 138 21.53 -46.24 28.61
N TYR A 139 22.62 -45.51 28.90
CA TYR A 139 23.78 -45.42 27.98
C TYR A 139 25.08 -45.61 28.77
N PRO A 140 26.06 -46.39 28.26
CA PRO A 140 27.33 -46.59 28.96
C PRO A 140 28.19 -45.32 28.89
N SER A 141 28.86 -45.02 30.00
CA SER A 141 29.78 -43.88 30.12
C SER A 141 31.03 -44.08 29.25
N PHE A 142 31.28 -43.18 28.32
CA PHE A 142 32.56 -43.07 27.63
C PHE A 142 33.49 -42.12 28.41
N ASN A 143 34.64 -42.62 28.86
CA ASN A 143 35.70 -41.80 29.44
C ASN A 143 36.43 -41.02 28.34
N VAL A 144 36.47 -39.69 28.47
CA VAL A 144 37.22 -38.79 27.59
C VAL A 144 38.54 -38.44 28.26
N THR A 145 39.67 -38.79 27.65
CA THR A 145 40.99 -38.28 28.06
C THR A 145 41.21 -36.84 27.58
N PRO A 146 41.79 -35.94 28.39
CA PRO A 146 42.03 -34.56 27.99
C PRO A 146 43.12 -34.44 26.92
N LYS A 147 42.90 -33.54 25.95
CA LYS A 147 43.83 -33.21 24.86
C LYS A 147 44.93 -32.25 25.37
N PRO A 148 46.21 -32.38 24.95
CA PRO A 148 47.27 -31.51 25.43
C PRO A 148 47.15 -30.09 24.85
N SER A 149 47.41 -29.10 25.70
CA SER A 149 47.44 -27.67 25.38
C SER A 149 48.69 -27.29 24.59
N VAL A 150 48.50 -26.66 23.42
CA VAL A 150 49.60 -26.14 22.58
C VAL A 150 49.86 -24.68 22.95
N GLN A 151 51.12 -24.38 23.30
CA GLN A 151 51.62 -23.04 23.61
C GLN A 151 51.74 -22.17 22.34
N ALA A 152 51.50 -20.87 22.50
CA ALA A 152 51.52 -19.88 21.43
C ALA A 152 52.94 -19.52 20.96
N LEU A 153 53.14 -19.34 19.65
CA LEU A 153 54.34 -18.72 19.08
C LEU A 153 54.02 -17.88 17.82
N SER A 154 54.10 -16.55 18.03
CA SER A 154 54.63 -15.46 17.21
C SER A 154 54.71 -15.51 15.66
N LYS A 155 54.04 -14.50 15.07
CA LYS A 155 54.42 -13.59 13.96
C LYS A 155 54.76 -14.11 12.54
N ASN A 156 54.20 -13.33 11.60
CA ASN A 156 54.53 -13.13 10.18
C ASN A 156 53.89 -14.06 9.16
N GLY A 157 53.09 -13.48 8.24
CA GLY A 157 52.88 -14.08 6.91
C GLY A 157 51.51 -13.88 6.29
N LYS A 158 51.29 -12.72 5.65
CA LYS A 158 50.65 -12.51 4.33
C LYS A 158 49.39 -13.35 3.99
N LEU A 159 48.24 -12.67 3.92
CA LEU A 159 46.98 -13.12 3.31
C LEU A 159 47.14 -13.35 1.80
N PRO A 160 46.41 -14.30 1.21
CA PRO A 160 45.99 -14.18 -0.18
C PRO A 160 44.48 -14.29 -0.40
N LEU A 161 44.13 -13.67 -1.52
CA LEU A 161 42.82 -13.32 -2.08
C LEU A 161 42.04 -14.50 -2.66
N PHE A 162 40.74 -14.25 -2.80
CA PHE A 162 39.73 -14.98 -3.55
C PHE A 162 40.10 -15.28 -5.01
N SER A 163 39.56 -16.40 -5.50
CA SER A 163 39.10 -16.58 -6.89
C SER A 163 37.67 -17.08 -6.86
#